data_AF-A0A359LXP8-F1
#
_entry.id   AF-A0A359LXP8-F1
#
_cell.length_a   1.000
_cell.length_b   1.000
_cell.length_c   1.000
_cell.angle_alpha   90.00
_cell.angle_beta   90.00
_cell.angle_gamma   90.00
#
_symmetry.space_group_name_H-M   'P 1'
#
loop_
_entity.id
_entity.type
_entity.pdbx_description
1 polymer ?
#
loop_
_entity_poly.entity_id
_entity_poly.type
_entity_poly.pdbx_seq_one_letter_code
_entity_poly.pdbx_strand_id
1 'polypeptide(L)'
;MQMWKSSAAVSFTLANLWYFRSWSVLVEAHAPTGAYFLEAHPVHLEASTLASVLSLAAALFLCRLVAHRFAAPAVLRIGRGVWAAAACGAAFSVLAYAATFPEPAPAISVLLLLGGALSLLIFWRHAYRLVHDLLLILFPFALLTFVLSGWRIATSGVWHTHASFETAPPAGPAARKVIWLIFDEMGSRLILHPEAPVRVPNLERLARESLHATAVSPAGDSTLKAVPSLFTGLEVRHSEPVSDRGLRLTFADGRAA
;
A
#
# COMPACT_ATOMS: atom_id res chain seq x y z
N MET A 1 34.89 -20.31 -1.25
CA MET A 1 34.18 -19.29 -0.44
C MET A 1 33.44 -18.24 -1.28
N GLN A 2 34.03 -17.73 -2.37
CA GLN A 2 33.43 -16.67 -3.21
C GLN A 2 32.08 -17.06 -3.86
N MET A 3 31.93 -18.31 -4.27
CA MET A 3 30.72 -18.84 -4.93
C MET A 3 29.47 -18.85 -4.02
N TRP A 4 29.67 -18.88 -2.70
CA TRP A 4 28.56 -18.93 -1.73
C TRP A 4 28.00 -17.53 -1.48
N LYS A 5 28.88 -16.52 -1.42
CA LYS A 5 28.51 -15.11 -1.25
C LYS A 5 27.64 -14.61 -2.41
N SER A 6 28.05 -14.90 -3.65
CA SER A 6 27.26 -14.52 -4.83
C SER A 6 25.91 -15.23 -4.87
N SER A 7 25.86 -16.51 -4.51
CA SER A 7 24.60 -17.27 -4.48
C SER A 7 23.61 -16.70 -3.46
N ALA A 8 24.08 -16.33 -2.26
CA ALA A 8 23.23 -15.71 -1.24
C ALA A 8 22.72 -14.33 -1.69
N ALA A 9 23.59 -13.49 -2.26
CA ALA A 9 23.20 -12.17 -2.78
C ALA A 9 22.15 -12.29 -3.89
N VAL A 10 22.34 -13.19 -4.86
CA VAL A 10 21.39 -13.41 -5.96
C VAL A 10 20.05 -13.94 -5.44
N SER A 11 20.06 -14.88 -4.49
CA SER A 11 18.81 -15.39 -3.88
C SER A 11 18.06 -14.30 -3.13
N PHE A 12 18.78 -13.43 -2.41
CA PHE A 12 18.21 -12.30 -1.70
C PHE A 12 17.61 -11.26 -2.66
N THR A 13 18.36 -10.82 -3.68
CA THR A 13 17.86 -9.87 -4.67
C THR A 13 16.63 -10.43 -5.38
N LEU A 14 16.66 -11.71 -5.78
CA LEU A 14 15.55 -12.32 -6.50
C LEU A 14 14.29 -12.41 -5.63
N ALA A 15 14.43 -12.84 -4.37
CA ALA A 15 13.33 -12.83 -3.42
C ALA A 15 12.79 -11.42 -3.19
N ASN A 16 13.66 -10.41 -3.09
CA ASN A 16 13.22 -9.03 -2.92
C ASN A 16 12.41 -8.50 -4.12
N LEU A 17 12.82 -8.84 -5.35
CA LEU A 17 12.07 -8.50 -6.57
C LEU A 17 10.75 -9.26 -6.70
N TRP A 18 10.67 -10.49 -6.18
CA TRP A 18 9.39 -11.22 -6.10
C TRP A 18 8.33 -10.43 -5.33
N TYR A 19 8.73 -9.78 -4.24
CA TYR A 19 7.86 -8.95 -3.40
C TYR A 19 7.80 -7.48 -3.83
N PHE A 20 8.21 -7.14 -5.06
CA PHE A 20 8.22 -5.76 -5.54
C PHE A 20 6.85 -5.07 -5.44
N ARG A 21 5.77 -5.77 -5.78
CA ARG A 21 4.40 -5.25 -5.59
C ARG A 21 4.04 -4.98 -4.13
N SER A 22 4.50 -5.82 -3.19
CA SER A 22 4.30 -5.57 -1.76
C SER A 22 5.06 -4.31 -1.33
N TRP A 23 6.28 -4.14 -1.82
CA TRP A 23 7.06 -2.94 -1.58
C TRP A 23 6.40 -1.68 -2.12
N SER A 24 5.77 -1.73 -3.29
CA SER A 24 5.10 -0.54 -3.84
C SER A 24 3.90 -0.11 -3.01
N VAL A 25 3.09 -1.06 -2.54
CA VAL A 25 1.97 -0.78 -1.63
C VAL A 25 2.49 -0.16 -0.33
N LEU A 26 3.60 -0.68 0.20
CA LEU A 26 4.22 -0.09 1.39
C LEU A 26 4.74 1.32 1.10
N VAL A 27 5.41 1.57 -0.02
CA VAL A 27 5.86 2.92 -0.39
C VAL A 27 4.69 3.89 -0.48
N GLU A 28 3.58 3.48 -1.09
CA GLU A 28 2.36 4.28 -1.19
C GLU A 28 1.72 4.54 0.18
N ALA A 29 1.71 3.54 1.06
CA ALA A 29 1.25 3.68 2.43
C ALA A 29 2.06 4.71 3.25
N HIS A 30 3.33 4.93 2.90
CA HIS A 30 4.18 5.96 3.52
C HIS A 30 4.09 7.32 2.82
N ALA A 31 3.43 7.41 1.66
CA ALA A 31 3.17 8.71 1.06
C ALA A 31 2.20 9.49 1.97
N PRO A 32 2.27 10.84 2.01
CA PRO A 32 1.40 11.65 2.87
C PRO A 32 -0.08 11.31 2.75
N THR A 33 -0.56 11.05 1.52
CA THR A 33 -1.92 10.60 1.25
C THR A 33 -2.23 9.25 1.89
N GLY A 34 -1.36 8.25 1.72
CA GLY A 34 -1.56 6.92 2.30
C GLY A 34 -1.52 6.95 3.83
N ALA A 35 -0.53 7.66 4.39
CA ALA A 35 -0.35 7.79 5.84
C ALA A 35 -1.54 8.48 6.52
N TYR A 36 -2.20 9.43 5.84
CA TYR A 36 -3.37 10.13 6.37
C TYR A 36 -4.61 9.25 6.46
N PHE A 37 -4.82 8.34 5.50
CA PHE A 37 -5.99 7.46 5.48
C PHE A 37 -5.80 6.17 6.28
N LEU A 38 -4.55 5.78 6.55
CA LEU A 38 -4.26 4.57 7.32
C LEU A 38 -4.29 4.90 8.81
N GLU A 39 -5.29 4.36 9.51
CA GLU A 39 -5.48 4.54 10.96
C GLU A 39 -4.27 4.08 11.79
N ALA A 40 -3.51 3.10 11.28
CA ALA A 40 -2.28 2.65 11.88
C ALA A 40 -1.20 2.41 10.83
N HIS A 41 0.04 2.76 11.19
CA HIS A 41 1.21 2.48 10.38
C HIS A 41 1.28 0.96 10.07
N PRO A 42 1.48 0.53 8.81
CA PRO A 42 1.38 -0.87 8.41
C PRO A 42 2.63 -1.69 8.77
N VAL A 43 3.15 -1.50 9.99
CA VAL A 43 4.38 -2.14 10.50
C VAL A 43 4.29 -3.66 10.41
N HIS A 44 3.11 -4.23 10.64
CA HIS A 44 2.88 -5.67 10.50
C HIS A 44 3.01 -6.15 9.04
N LEU A 45 2.57 -5.34 8.08
CA LEU A 45 2.75 -5.62 6.65
C LEU A 45 4.24 -5.51 6.26
N GLU A 46 4.96 -4.49 6.76
CA GLU A 46 6.41 -4.38 6.54
C GLU A 46 7.17 -5.59 7.12
N ALA A 47 6.91 -5.94 8.38
CA ALA A 47 7.55 -7.06 9.06
C ALA A 47 7.26 -8.40 8.36
N SER A 48 6.00 -8.63 7.95
CA SER A 48 5.63 -9.84 7.21
C SER A 48 6.28 -9.89 5.82
N THR A 49 6.44 -8.74 5.15
CA THR A 49 7.13 -8.64 3.85
C THR A 49 8.62 -8.96 4.02
N LEU A 50 9.30 -8.38 5.02
CA LEU A 50 10.69 -8.69 5.32
C LEU A 50 10.90 -10.18 5.65
N ALA A 51 10.04 -10.75 6.51
CA ALA A 51 10.09 -12.16 6.86
C ALA A 51 9.89 -13.06 5.62
N SER A 52 8.98 -12.67 4.72
CA SER A 52 8.70 -13.40 3.49
C SER A 52 9.88 -13.34 2.51
N VAL A 53 10.52 -12.17 2.36
CA VAL A 53 11.73 -12.00 1.54
C VAL A 53 12.87 -12.88 2.08
N LEU A 54 13.12 -12.86 3.39
CA LEU A 54 14.15 -13.71 4.01
C LEU A 54 13.85 -15.20 3.84
N SER A 55 12.59 -15.60 4.03
CA SER A 55 12.17 -17.00 3.91
C SER A 55 12.36 -17.52 2.49
N LEU A 56 11.93 -16.74 1.49
CA LEU A 56 12.12 -17.10 0.08
C LEU A 56 13.59 -17.09 -0.33
N ALA A 57 14.37 -16.10 0.12
CA ALA A 57 15.81 -16.04 -0.13
C ALA A 57 16.54 -17.26 0.45
N ALA A 58 16.22 -17.65 1.69
CA ALA A 58 16.77 -18.83 2.33
C ALA A 58 16.39 -20.11 1.58
N ALA A 59 15.12 -20.25 1.17
CA ALA A 59 14.67 -21.40 0.39
C ALA A 59 15.42 -21.53 -0.94
N LEU A 60 15.54 -20.43 -1.71
CA LEU A 60 16.26 -20.43 -2.99
C LEU A 60 17.75 -20.75 -2.83
N PHE A 61 18.37 -20.22 -1.78
CA PHE A 61 19.77 -20.49 -1.44
C PHE A 61 19.97 -21.96 -1.06
N LEU A 62 19.11 -22.51 -0.21
CA LEU A 62 19.15 -23.93 0.20
C LEU A 62 18.89 -24.87 -0.98
N CYS A 63 17.92 -24.57 -1.85
CA CYS A 63 17.69 -25.33 -3.08
C CYS A 63 18.96 -25.41 -3.94
N ARG A 64 19.69 -24.29 -4.07
CA ARG A 64 20.96 -24.25 -4.81
C ARG A 64 22.05 -25.03 -4.10
N LEU A 65 22.16 -24.91 -2.78
CA LEU A 65 23.14 -25.65 -1.97
C LEU A 65 22.93 -27.16 -2.10
N VAL A 66 21.69 -27.63 -1.98
CA VAL A 66 21.29 -29.04 -2.16
C VAL A 66 21.60 -29.51 -3.58
N ALA A 67 21.23 -28.73 -4.60
CA ALA A 67 21.50 -29.08 -5.99
C ALA A 67 23.01 -29.24 -6.28
N HIS A 68 23.85 -28.39 -5.70
CA HIS A 68 25.31 -28.53 -5.82
C HIS A 68 25.88 -29.67 -4.97
N ARG A 69 25.33 -29.91 -3.78
CA ARG A 69 25.84 -30.92 -2.83
C ARG A 69 25.65 -32.35 -3.35
N PHE A 70 24.51 -32.63 -3.97
CA PHE A 70 24.18 -33.96 -4.47
C PHE A 70 24.59 -34.16 -5.93
N ALA A 71 24.61 -33.09 -6.73
CA ALA A 71 24.98 -33.11 -8.16
C ALA A 71 24.22 -34.14 -9.03
N ALA A 72 23.17 -34.76 -8.50
CA ALA A 72 22.35 -35.71 -9.23
C ALA A 72 21.61 -34.99 -10.38
N PRO A 73 21.56 -35.56 -11.60
CA PRO A 73 20.95 -34.90 -12.75
C PRO A 73 19.49 -34.47 -12.51
N ALA A 74 18.72 -35.27 -11.78
CA ALA A 74 17.33 -34.96 -11.43
C ALA A 74 17.24 -33.75 -10.48
N VAL A 75 18.07 -33.71 -9.44
CA VAL A 75 18.09 -32.59 -8.46
C VAL A 75 18.53 -31.30 -9.13
N LEU A 76 19.52 -31.36 -10.03
CA LEU A 76 19.95 -30.19 -10.82
C LEU A 76 18.84 -29.68 -11.75
N ARG A 77 18.07 -30.56 -12.39
CA ARG A 77 16.91 -30.15 -13.21
C ARG A 77 15.83 -29.47 -12.38
N ILE A 78 15.48 -30.06 -11.23
CA ILE A 78 14.49 -29.49 -10.30
C ILE A 78 14.98 -28.13 -9.79
N GLY A 79 16.23 -28.04 -9.33
CA GLY A 79 16.80 -26.78 -8.84
C GLY A 79 16.80 -25.67 -9.90
N ARG A 80 17.11 -26.01 -11.16
CA ARG A 80 16.99 -25.05 -12.28
C ARG A 80 15.54 -24.62 -12.52
N GLY A 81 14.59 -25.56 -12.47
CA GLY A 81 13.17 -25.25 -12.61
C GLY A 81 12.66 -24.30 -11.53
N VAL A 82 13.02 -24.55 -10.27
CA VAL A 82 12.69 -23.68 -9.13
C VAL A 82 13.25 -22.27 -9.33
N TRP A 83 14.52 -22.15 -9.73
CA TRP A 83 15.16 -20.86 -9.99
C TRP A 83 14.54 -20.12 -11.18
N ALA A 84 14.20 -20.82 -12.26
CA ALA A 84 13.52 -20.22 -13.40
C ALA A 84 12.12 -19.73 -13.03
N ALA A 85 11.36 -20.53 -12.29
CA ALA A 85 10.05 -20.13 -11.78
C ALA A 85 10.15 -18.88 -10.88
N ALA A 86 11.14 -18.86 -9.98
CA ALA A 86 11.45 -17.71 -9.12
C ALA A 86 11.78 -16.44 -9.95
N ALA A 87 12.64 -16.57 -10.97
CA ALA A 87 12.95 -15.48 -11.89
C ALA A 87 11.71 -14.96 -12.63
N CYS A 88 10.87 -15.86 -13.14
CA CYS A 88 9.65 -15.52 -13.84
C CYS A 88 8.64 -14.79 -12.94
N GLY A 89 8.40 -15.25 -11.71
CA GLY A 89 7.47 -14.56 -10.83
C GLY A 89 8.00 -13.23 -10.29
N ALA A 90 9.33 -13.07 -10.14
CA ALA A 90 9.92 -11.75 -9.88
C ALA A 90 9.71 -10.80 -11.06
N ALA A 91 9.96 -11.25 -12.29
CA ALA A 91 9.67 -10.47 -13.49
C ALA A 91 8.18 -10.12 -13.58
N PHE A 92 7.29 -11.07 -13.29
CA PHE A 92 5.84 -10.85 -13.27
C PHE A 92 5.43 -9.81 -12.23
N SER A 93 6.00 -9.87 -11.02
CA SER A 93 5.72 -8.89 -9.96
C SER A 93 6.08 -7.45 -10.38
N VAL A 94 7.26 -7.28 -10.98
CA VAL A 94 7.72 -5.98 -11.51
C VAL A 94 6.84 -5.50 -12.66
N LEU A 95 6.51 -6.39 -13.60
CA LEU A 95 5.73 -6.03 -14.78
C LEU A 95 4.25 -5.79 -14.46
N ALA A 96 3.69 -6.52 -13.49
CA ALA A 96 2.34 -6.25 -12.96
C ALA A 96 2.26 -4.87 -12.30
N TYR A 97 3.32 -4.44 -11.62
CA TYR A 97 3.42 -3.07 -11.12
C TYR A 97 3.61 -2.04 -12.25
N ALA A 98 4.44 -2.33 -13.26
CA ALA A 98 4.58 -1.43 -14.40
C ALA A 98 3.25 -1.25 -15.15
N ALA A 99 2.40 -2.27 -15.18
CA ALA A 99 1.08 -2.23 -15.81
C ALA A 99 0.04 -1.38 -15.06
N THR A 100 0.29 -0.92 -13.82
CA THR A 100 -0.60 0.06 -13.15
C THR A 100 -0.42 1.49 -13.66
N PHE A 101 0.61 1.77 -14.47
CA PHE A 101 0.76 3.06 -15.15
C PHE A 101 -0.03 3.08 -16.48
N PRO A 102 -0.71 4.19 -16.83
CA PRO A 102 -1.55 4.27 -18.02
C PRO A 102 -0.78 4.03 -19.33
N GLU A 103 -1.52 3.53 -20.34
CA GLU A 103 -1.14 3.04 -21.68
C GLU A 103 0.21 3.50 -22.29
N PRO A 104 0.96 2.61 -23.00
CA PRO A 104 0.64 1.23 -23.37
C PRO A 104 1.52 0.20 -22.63
N ALA A 105 1.40 0.14 -21.30
CA ALA A 105 2.21 -0.75 -20.46
C ALA A 105 1.81 -2.25 -20.46
N PRO A 106 0.52 -2.66 -20.56
CA PRO A 106 0.16 -4.05 -20.24
C PRO A 106 0.50 -5.05 -21.36
N ALA A 107 0.25 -4.71 -22.63
CA ALA A 107 0.57 -5.59 -23.76
C ALA A 107 2.08 -5.82 -23.92
N ILE A 108 2.87 -4.74 -23.77
CA ILE A 108 4.34 -4.80 -23.80
C ILE A 108 4.85 -5.66 -22.65
N SER A 109 4.27 -5.52 -21.45
CA SER A 109 4.65 -6.31 -20.28
C SER A 109 4.42 -7.80 -20.46
N VAL A 110 3.28 -8.20 -21.04
CA VAL A 110 3.00 -9.62 -21.35
C VAL A 110 3.96 -10.15 -22.42
N LEU A 111 4.23 -9.38 -23.47
CA LEU A 111 5.18 -9.77 -24.51
C LEU A 111 6.60 -9.92 -23.97
N LEU A 112 7.03 -9.04 -23.07
CA LEU A 112 8.34 -9.13 -22.40
C LEU A 112 8.42 -10.36 -21.48
N LEU A 113 7.34 -10.72 -20.78
CA LEU A 113 7.29 -11.95 -19.98
C LEU A 113 7.43 -13.20 -20.85
N LEU A 114 6.64 -13.29 -21.92
CA LEU A 114 6.66 -14.45 -22.82
C LEU A 114 7.99 -14.55 -23.56
N GLY A 115 8.50 -13.43 -24.08
CA GLY A 115 9.81 -13.37 -24.73
C GLY A 115 10.96 -13.68 -23.78
N GLY A 116 10.91 -13.19 -22.53
CA GLY A 116 11.88 -13.49 -21.49
C GLY A 116 11.87 -14.96 -21.08
N ALA A 117 10.69 -15.54 -20.87
CA ALA A 117 10.53 -16.96 -20.56
C ALA A 117 11.03 -17.86 -21.70
N LEU A 118 10.68 -17.54 -22.95
CA LEU A 118 11.15 -18.26 -24.13
C LEU A 118 12.68 -18.13 -24.30
N SER A 119 13.24 -16.94 -24.09
CA SER A 119 14.69 -16.71 -24.13
C SER A 119 15.43 -17.49 -23.04
N LEU A 120 14.84 -17.61 -21.84
CA LEU A 120 15.36 -18.43 -20.76
C LEU A 120 15.35 -19.93 -21.10
N LEU A 121 14.38 -20.39 -21.89
CA LEU A 121 14.31 -21.79 -22.33
C LEU A 121 15.33 -22.11 -23.44
N ILE A 122 15.42 -21.25 -24.46
CA ILE A 122 16.27 -21.48 -25.65
C ILE A 122 17.75 -21.17 -25.35
N PHE A 123 18.02 -20.05 -24.70
CA PHE A 123 19.38 -19.55 -24.47
C PHE A 123 19.80 -19.63 -23.00
N TRP A 124 19.34 -20.68 -22.29
CA TRP A 124 19.44 -20.79 -20.83
C TRP A 124 20.84 -20.53 -20.25
N ARG A 125 21.94 -20.91 -20.94
CA ARG A 125 23.32 -20.65 -20.48
C ARG A 125 23.72 -19.17 -20.53
N HIS A 126 23.23 -18.43 -21.53
CA HIS A 126 23.50 -17.00 -21.67
C HIS A 126 22.52 -16.19 -20.82
N ALA A 127 21.23 -16.54 -20.89
CA ALA A 127 20.19 -15.93 -20.08
C ALA A 127 20.47 -16.06 -18.58
N TYR A 128 20.91 -17.22 -18.10
CA TYR A 128 21.27 -17.41 -16.69
C TYR A 128 22.42 -16.50 -16.25
N ARG A 129 23.47 -16.34 -17.08
CA ARG A 129 24.60 -15.44 -16.75
C ARG A 129 24.14 -13.99 -16.68
N LEU A 130 23.38 -13.53 -17.69
CA LEU A 130 22.83 -12.18 -17.71
C LEU A 130 21.92 -11.90 -16.51
N VAL A 131 20.98 -12.80 -16.20
CA VAL A 131 20.09 -12.66 -15.05
C VAL A 131 20.87 -12.66 -13.74
N HIS A 132 21.84 -13.56 -13.59
CA HIS A 132 22.70 -13.62 -12.41
C HIS A 132 23.47 -12.31 -12.20
N ASP A 133 24.11 -11.79 -13.25
CA ASP A 133 24.91 -10.57 -13.16
C ASP A 133 24.02 -9.35 -12.93
N LEU A 134 22.85 -9.29 -13.56
CA LEU A 134 21.84 -8.25 -13.29
C LEU A 134 21.36 -8.28 -11.84
N LEU A 135 21.11 -9.47 -11.27
CA LEU A 135 20.71 -9.61 -9.86
C LEU A 135 21.82 -9.20 -8.89
N LEU A 136 23.09 -9.36 -9.27
CA LEU A 136 24.21 -8.84 -8.49
C LEU A 136 24.31 -7.32 -8.59
N ILE A 137 24.07 -6.74 -9.77
CA ILE A 137 24.03 -5.29 -9.98
C ILE A 137 22.88 -4.66 -9.17
N LEU A 138 21.73 -5.35 -9.07
CA LEU A 138 20.56 -4.90 -8.31
C LEU A 138 20.64 -5.20 -6.81
N PHE A 139 21.67 -5.92 -6.33
CA PHE A 139 21.82 -6.25 -4.91
C PHE A 139 21.87 -5.03 -3.98
N PRO A 140 22.60 -3.93 -4.28
CA PRO A 140 22.60 -2.74 -3.44
C PRO A 140 21.21 -2.13 -3.28
N PHE A 141 20.38 -2.15 -4.33
CA PHE A 141 19.00 -1.69 -4.27
C PHE A 141 18.16 -2.57 -3.35
N ALA A 142 18.25 -3.90 -3.48
CA ALA A 142 17.53 -4.83 -2.60
C ALA A 142 17.94 -4.65 -1.13
N LEU A 143 19.23 -4.47 -0.87
CA LEU A 143 19.74 -4.22 0.48
C LEU A 143 19.22 -2.90 1.05
N LEU A 144 19.21 -1.83 0.24
CA LEU A 144 18.68 -0.53 0.65
C LEU A 144 17.20 -0.61 1.03
N THR A 145 16.36 -1.24 0.19
CA THR A 145 14.93 -1.42 0.49
C THR A 145 14.72 -2.17 1.82
N PHE A 146 15.52 -3.21 2.05
CA PHE A 146 15.45 -4.01 3.26
C PHE A 146 15.86 -3.22 4.51
N VAL A 147 16.98 -2.48 4.43
CA VAL A 147 17.49 -1.66 5.55
C VAL A 147 16.54 -0.51 5.87
N LEU A 148 16.01 0.18 4.86
CA LEU A 148 15.04 1.26 5.07
C LEU A 148 13.76 0.76 5.73
N SER A 149 13.27 -0.40 5.32
CA SER A 149 12.08 -1.01 5.92
C SER A 149 12.35 -1.46 7.36
N GLY A 150 13.50 -2.08 7.62
CA GLY A 150 13.91 -2.43 8.98
C GLY A 150 14.06 -1.20 9.89
N TRP A 151 14.62 -0.12 9.36
CA TRP A 151 14.72 1.17 10.05
C TRP A 151 13.35 1.73 10.39
N ARG A 152 12.41 1.75 9.44
CA ARG A 152 11.03 2.22 9.66
C ARG A 152 10.31 1.43 10.74
N ILE A 153 10.44 0.10 10.75
CA ILE A 153 9.88 -0.72 11.83
C ILE A 153 10.50 -0.33 13.18
N ALA A 154 11.83 -0.15 13.22
CA ALA A 154 12.54 0.19 14.45
C ALA A 154 12.21 1.60 14.97
N THR A 155 11.88 2.54 14.09
CA THR A 155 11.56 3.94 14.45
C THR A 155 10.06 4.22 14.50
N SER A 156 9.22 3.34 13.97
CA SER A 156 7.77 3.45 14.08
C SER A 156 7.40 3.38 15.56
N GLY A 157 7.02 4.53 16.13
CA GLY A 157 6.57 4.63 17.50
C GLY A 157 5.44 3.63 17.76
N VAL A 158 5.50 3.00 18.94
CA VAL A 158 4.53 2.02 19.45
C VAL A 158 3.11 2.38 19.01
N TRP A 159 2.43 1.40 18.40
CA TRP A 159 0.99 1.33 18.13
C TRP A 159 0.24 2.50 18.73
N HIS A 160 -0.16 3.48 17.91
CA HIS A 160 -1.10 4.50 18.38
C HIS A 160 -2.39 3.76 18.75
N THR A 161 -2.48 3.42 20.03
CA THR A 161 -3.69 2.98 20.68
C THR A 161 -4.67 4.11 20.42
N HIS A 162 -5.84 3.77 19.88
CA HIS A 162 -6.93 4.69 19.54
C HIS A 162 -6.86 5.94 20.41
N ALA A 163 -6.89 7.12 19.78
CA ALA A 163 -7.02 8.39 20.48
C ALA A 163 -8.03 8.16 21.61
N SER A 164 -7.52 8.05 22.83
CA SER A 164 -8.37 7.83 23.98
C SER A 164 -9.21 9.09 23.97
N PHE A 165 -10.50 8.95 23.71
CA PHE A 165 -11.41 10.09 23.75
C PHE A 165 -11.12 10.76 25.08
N GLU A 166 -10.47 11.93 25.05
CA GLU A 166 -10.26 12.70 26.26
C GLU A 166 -11.66 12.89 26.82
N THR A 167 -11.86 12.36 28.01
CA THR A 167 -13.15 12.42 28.66
C THR A 167 -13.44 13.90 28.81
N ALA A 168 -14.45 14.40 28.10
CA ALA A 168 -14.80 15.80 28.13
C ALA A 168 -14.90 16.24 29.60
N PRO A 169 -14.34 17.41 29.96
CA PRO A 169 -14.37 17.87 31.34
C PRO A 169 -15.82 17.86 31.86
N PRO A 170 -16.05 17.46 33.12
CA PRO A 170 -17.39 17.33 33.66
C PRO A 170 -18.15 18.64 33.47
N ALA A 171 -19.28 18.56 32.74
CA ALA A 171 -20.08 19.73 32.40
C ALA A 171 -20.51 20.45 33.69
N GLY A 172 -20.16 21.73 33.79
CA GLY A 172 -20.75 22.62 34.80
C GLY A 172 -22.27 22.72 34.64
N PRO A 173 -23.01 23.17 35.67
CA PRO A 173 -24.46 23.17 35.63
C PRO A 173 -25.01 24.07 34.50
N ALA A 174 -25.94 23.52 33.72
CA ALA A 174 -26.81 24.18 32.73
C ALA A 174 -26.22 24.69 31.40
N ALA A 175 -25.14 24.09 30.87
CA ALA A 175 -24.78 24.30 29.46
C ALA A 175 -25.75 23.54 28.53
N ARG A 176 -26.30 24.22 27.51
CA ARG A 176 -27.05 23.57 26.43
C ARG A 176 -26.13 22.56 25.73
N LYS A 177 -26.51 21.29 25.72
CA LYS A 177 -25.75 20.24 25.02
C LYS A 177 -26.02 20.34 23.52
N VAL A 178 -24.97 20.52 22.73
CA VAL A 178 -25.02 20.45 21.27
C VAL A 178 -24.43 19.11 20.86
N ILE A 179 -25.19 18.32 20.11
CA ILE A 179 -24.73 17.06 19.52
C ILE A 179 -24.70 17.26 18.02
N TRP A 180 -23.54 17.05 17.41
CA TRP A 180 -23.37 17.12 15.97
C TRP A 180 -23.10 15.72 15.42
N LEU A 181 -23.97 15.27 14.52
CA LEU A 181 -23.84 13.98 13.85
C LEU A 181 -23.51 14.24 12.38
N ILE A 182 -22.38 13.71 11.93
CA ILE A 182 -21.93 13.78 10.53
C ILE A 182 -21.86 12.35 10.02
N PHE A 183 -22.47 12.11 8.87
CA PHE A 183 -22.48 10.80 8.22
C PHE A 183 -21.64 10.87 6.95
N ASP A 184 -20.63 10.01 6.84
CA ASP A 184 -19.77 9.93 5.67
C ASP A 184 -20.51 9.27 4.50
N GLU A 185 -20.36 9.83 3.30
CA GLU A 185 -20.96 9.35 2.04
C GLU A 185 -22.49 9.13 2.08
N MET A 186 -23.19 9.83 2.98
CA MET A 186 -24.63 9.66 3.19
C MET A 186 -25.46 10.76 2.52
N GLY A 187 -25.95 10.49 1.31
CA GLY A 187 -26.80 11.44 0.56
C GLY A 187 -28.27 11.46 1.03
N SER A 188 -28.88 12.64 1.13
CA SER A 188 -30.31 12.79 1.53
C SER A 188 -31.28 12.06 0.59
N ARG A 189 -30.96 12.00 -0.71
CA ARG A 189 -31.75 11.28 -1.73
C ARG A 189 -31.83 9.78 -1.48
N LEU A 190 -30.82 9.21 -0.84
CA LEU A 190 -30.73 7.78 -0.62
C LEU A 190 -31.61 7.31 0.55
N ILE A 191 -32.01 8.23 1.43
CA ILE A 191 -32.40 7.85 2.79
C ILE A 191 -33.62 8.65 3.33
N LEU A 192 -33.77 9.93 2.97
CA LEU A 192 -34.90 10.77 3.43
C LEU A 192 -35.87 11.15 2.30
N HIS A 193 -35.59 10.70 1.07
CA HIS A 193 -36.48 10.90 -0.06
C HIS A 193 -37.68 9.92 0.00
N PRO A 194 -38.89 10.29 -0.46
CA PRO A 194 -40.03 9.38 -0.49
C PRO A 194 -39.76 8.06 -1.22
N GLU A 195 -38.94 8.13 -2.28
CA GLU A 195 -38.51 7.02 -3.14
C GLU A 195 -37.14 6.44 -2.74
N ALA A 196 -36.65 6.76 -1.54
CA ALA A 196 -35.38 6.25 -1.04
C ALA A 196 -35.35 4.71 -1.05
N PRO A 197 -34.27 4.06 -1.54
CA PRO A 197 -34.14 2.61 -1.54
C PRO A 197 -34.01 2.02 -0.14
N VAL A 198 -33.60 2.81 0.86
CA VAL A 198 -33.40 2.37 2.24
C VAL A 198 -34.25 3.24 3.18
N ARG A 199 -35.03 2.57 4.05
CA ARG A 199 -35.84 3.24 5.08
C ARG A 199 -35.07 3.36 6.39
N VAL A 200 -35.11 4.53 7.00
CA VAL A 200 -34.42 4.84 8.27
C VAL A 200 -35.38 5.44 9.29
N PRO A 201 -36.29 4.65 9.88
CA PRO A 201 -37.43 5.17 10.63
C PRO A 201 -37.05 6.14 11.77
N ASN A 202 -35.88 5.95 12.39
CA ASN A 202 -35.36 6.84 13.44
C ASN A 202 -34.97 8.22 12.91
N LEU A 203 -34.30 8.30 11.76
CA LEU A 203 -33.92 9.58 11.13
C LEU A 203 -35.15 10.25 10.50
N GLU A 204 -36.07 9.47 9.93
CA GLU A 204 -37.35 10.00 9.44
C GLU A 204 -38.17 10.62 10.59
N ARG A 205 -38.21 9.96 11.76
CA ARG A 205 -38.85 10.52 12.96
C ARG A 205 -38.15 11.79 13.41
N LEU A 206 -36.82 11.78 13.49
CA LEU A 206 -36.04 12.96 13.86
C LEU A 206 -36.35 14.14 12.93
N ALA A 207 -36.38 13.92 11.61
CA ALA A 207 -36.68 14.96 10.62
C ALA A 207 -38.11 15.52 10.74
N ARG A 208 -39.08 14.74 11.25
CA ARG A 208 -40.45 15.22 11.52
C ARG A 208 -40.57 16.01 12.83
N GLU A 209 -39.72 15.71 13.80
CA GLU A 209 -39.71 16.32 15.13
C GLU A 209 -38.73 17.51 15.22
N SER A 210 -37.92 17.75 14.18
CA SER A 210 -36.93 18.81 14.11
C SER A 210 -37.16 19.74 12.91
N LEU A 211 -36.39 20.83 12.86
CA LEU A 211 -36.23 21.59 11.63
C LEU A 211 -35.46 20.74 10.62
N HIS A 212 -36.04 20.49 9.45
CA HIS A 212 -35.44 19.72 8.37
C HIS A 212 -35.30 20.60 7.12
N ALA A 213 -34.07 20.79 6.66
CA ALA A 213 -33.76 21.57 5.47
C ALA A 213 -33.74 20.66 4.22
N THR A 214 -34.58 20.98 3.23
CA THR A 214 -34.78 20.16 2.02
C THR A 214 -33.93 20.59 0.82
N ALA A 215 -33.38 21.81 0.85
CA ALA A 215 -32.57 22.39 -0.21
C ALA A 215 -31.17 22.74 0.31
N VAL A 216 -30.40 21.72 0.68
CA VAL A 216 -29.03 21.85 1.19
C VAL A 216 -28.03 21.36 0.15
N SER A 217 -26.97 22.12 -0.05
CA SER A 217 -25.80 21.71 -0.83
C SER A 217 -24.66 21.31 0.10
N PRO A 218 -23.84 20.30 -0.26
CA PRO A 218 -22.70 19.92 0.57
C PRO A 218 -21.65 21.04 0.59
N ALA A 219 -20.90 21.14 1.69
CA ALA A 219 -19.85 22.14 1.88
C ALA A 219 -18.53 21.83 1.14
N GLY A 220 -18.53 20.78 0.32
CA GLY A 220 -17.41 20.30 -0.47
C GLY A 220 -17.80 19.07 -1.30
N ASP A 221 -16.99 18.72 -2.28
CA ASP A 221 -17.17 17.55 -3.17
C ASP A 221 -16.49 16.27 -2.63
N SER A 222 -15.80 16.36 -1.50
CA SER A 222 -15.17 15.25 -0.80
C SER A 222 -15.14 15.49 0.70
N THR A 223 -15.01 14.43 1.50
CA THR A 223 -14.91 14.49 2.96
C THR A 223 -13.76 15.39 3.42
N LEU A 224 -12.62 15.36 2.71
CA LEU A 224 -11.44 16.20 3.00
C LEU A 224 -11.68 17.70 2.82
N LYS A 225 -12.68 18.11 2.03
CA LYS A 225 -13.08 19.52 1.91
C LYS A 225 -14.29 19.84 2.76
N ALA A 226 -15.32 18.99 2.72
CA ALA A 226 -16.59 19.23 3.38
C ALA A 226 -16.43 19.33 4.91
N VAL A 227 -15.68 18.42 5.54
CA VAL A 227 -15.54 18.41 7.00
C VAL A 227 -14.82 19.68 7.49
N PRO A 228 -13.63 20.07 6.97
CA PRO A 228 -13.00 21.30 7.40
C PRO A 228 -13.81 22.55 7.06
N SER A 229 -14.54 22.58 5.93
CA SER A 229 -15.47 23.69 5.63
C SER A 229 -16.55 23.84 6.70
N LEU A 230 -17.10 22.73 7.20
CA LEU A 230 -18.12 22.76 8.26
C LEU A 230 -17.56 23.23 9.62
N PHE A 231 -16.33 22.84 9.97
CA PHE A 231 -15.69 23.27 11.23
C PHE A 231 -15.20 24.73 11.20
N THR A 232 -14.75 25.21 10.04
CA THR A 232 -14.19 26.56 9.90
C THR A 232 -15.22 27.60 9.47
N GLY A 233 -16.32 27.17 8.86
CA GLY A 233 -17.28 28.06 8.19
C GLY A 233 -16.73 28.73 6.92
N LEU A 234 -15.58 28.28 6.42
CA LEU A 234 -14.92 28.80 5.22
C LEU A 234 -15.01 27.77 4.09
N GLU A 235 -15.16 28.24 2.85
CA GLU A 235 -15.12 27.35 1.69
C GLU A 235 -13.70 26.85 1.42
N VAL A 236 -13.49 25.54 1.55
CA VAL A 236 -12.23 24.87 1.20
C VAL A 236 -12.21 24.53 -0.28
N ARG A 237 -11.32 25.16 -1.03
CA ARG A 237 -11.13 24.92 -2.47
C ARG A 237 -10.23 23.73 -2.73
N HIS A 238 -9.17 23.59 -1.93
CA HIS A 238 -8.21 22.50 -2.05
C HIS A 238 -7.82 21.96 -0.68
N SER A 239 -7.59 20.66 -0.61
CA SER A 239 -7.20 19.93 0.59
C SER A 239 -6.16 18.89 0.21
N GLU A 240 -5.02 18.90 0.87
CA GLU A 240 -3.92 17.96 0.60
C GLU A 240 -3.41 17.38 1.93
N PRO A 241 -3.43 16.06 2.11
CA PRO A 241 -2.76 15.43 3.23
C PRO A 241 -1.25 15.71 3.19
N VAL A 242 -0.69 16.26 4.26
CA VAL A 242 0.74 16.59 4.37
C VAL A 242 1.49 15.71 5.37
N SER A 243 0.75 15.00 6.24
CA SER A 243 1.27 14.01 7.19
C SER A 243 0.11 13.10 7.66
N ASP A 244 0.39 12.15 8.54
CA ASP A 244 -0.59 11.26 9.18
C ASP A 244 -1.72 12.00 9.92
N ARG A 245 -1.46 13.22 10.43
CA ARG A 245 -2.44 14.04 11.17
C ARG A 245 -2.58 15.45 10.61
N GLY A 246 -1.90 15.76 9.53
CA GLY A 246 -1.86 17.10 8.94
C GLY A 246 -2.60 17.14 7.62
N LEU A 247 -3.57 18.04 7.53
CA LEU A 247 -4.28 18.37 6.30
C LEU A 247 -4.01 19.84 5.98
N ARG A 248 -3.40 20.11 4.83
CA ARG A 248 -3.22 21.47 4.33
C ARG A 248 -4.47 21.92 3.60
N LEU A 249 -4.95 23.11 3.93
CA LEU A 249 -6.17 23.68 3.37
C LEU A 249 -5.84 24.94 2.56
N THR A 250 -6.46 25.06 1.40
CA THR A 250 -6.50 26.32 0.64
C THR A 250 -7.95 26.75 0.52
N PHE A 251 -8.28 27.91 1.06
CA PHE A 251 -9.62 28.47 1.06
C PHE A 251 -9.94 29.23 -0.23
N ALA A 252 -11.23 29.45 -0.50
CA ALA A 252 -11.68 30.17 -1.69
C ALA A 252 -11.15 31.62 -1.78
N ASP A 253 -10.87 32.25 -0.63
CA ASP A 253 -10.29 33.59 -0.53
C ASP A 253 -8.75 33.63 -0.70
N GLY A 254 -8.13 32.48 -0.98
CA GLY A 254 -6.69 32.36 -1.21
C GLY A 254 -5.84 32.18 0.05
N ARG A 255 -6.43 32.15 1.25
CA ARG A 255 -5.70 31.82 2.48
C ARG A 255 -5.29 30.34 2.49
N ALA A 256 -4.13 30.05 3.06
CA ALA A 256 -3.66 28.69 3.30
C ALA A 256 -3.50 28.46 4.82
N ALA A 257 -3.87 27.27 5.29
CA ALA A 257 -3.76 26.83 6.68
C ALA A 257 -3.25 25.39 6.77
#